data_AF-A0A969GEQ4-F1
#
_entry.id   AF-A0A969GEQ4-F1
#
_cell.length_a   1.000
_cell.length_b   1.000
_cell.length_c   1.000
_cell.angle_alpha   90.00
_cell.angle_beta   90.00
_cell.angle_gamma   90.00
#
_symmetry.space_group_name_H-M   'P 1'
#
loop_
_entity.id
_entity.type
_entity.pdbx_description
1 polymer ?
#
loop_
_entity_poly.entity_id
_entity_poly.type
_entity_poly.pdbx_seq_one_letter_code
_entity_poly.pdbx_strand_id
1 'polypeptide(L)'
;MTERGTMQTLRDGTVQLQGTGKEIQAISTHFGGDFDQSETATKANFLKNAPDFGILHLAMHGEANYEHEKFANLKFTNTKGQSKEAYLLYQSEIANMDLNAQLIVLSACETGLGKYIYGEGIASLGRSFMYAGVPSVVMSLWKVDDKATSQLMPYFYENLAAGMSKDKALHEAKLTFLKKEDFSKLHPHYWAGFVAIGDVQPIKKQTTWQYWLFGGLLMATFVIGIFIWKKRKR
;
A
#
# COMPACT_ATOMS: atom_id res chain seq x y z
N MET A 1 19.77 -3.45 -30.61
CA MET A 1 18.53 -2.82 -30.14
C MET A 1 18.59 -2.84 -28.62
N THR A 2 19.18 -1.80 -28.02
CA THR A 2 19.46 -1.69 -26.58
C THR A 2 19.26 -0.22 -26.23
N GLU A 3 18.07 0.13 -25.75
CA GLU A 3 17.84 1.45 -25.18
C GLU A 3 18.46 1.49 -23.78
N ARG A 4 19.69 2.00 -23.71
CA ARG A 4 20.28 2.43 -22.44
C ARG A 4 19.62 3.76 -22.06
N GLY A 5 18.58 3.69 -21.24
CA GLY A 5 18.06 4.88 -20.54
C GLY A 5 19.20 5.56 -19.80
N THR A 6 19.47 6.82 -20.12
CA THR A 6 20.53 7.62 -19.48
C THR A 6 20.16 7.89 -18.01
N MET A 7 21.15 8.03 -17.13
CA MET A 7 20.97 8.28 -15.69
C MET A 7 20.02 9.45 -15.34
N GLN A 8 19.78 10.38 -16.27
CA GLN A 8 18.80 11.47 -16.14
C GLN A 8 17.35 10.99 -16.31
N THR A 9 17.07 10.03 -17.20
CA THR A 9 15.71 9.48 -17.40
C THR A 9 15.24 8.66 -16.19
N LEU A 10 16.18 7.98 -15.51
CA LEU A 10 15.94 7.28 -14.24
C LEU A 10 15.63 8.25 -13.08
N ARG A 11 16.15 9.48 -13.12
CA ARG A 11 15.87 10.53 -12.14
C ARG A 11 14.55 11.26 -12.42
N ASP A 12 14.14 11.33 -13.67
CA ASP A 12 12.93 12.05 -14.05
C ASP A 12 11.63 11.22 -13.90
N GLY A 13 11.73 9.95 -13.50
CA GLY A 13 10.55 9.10 -13.25
C GLY A 13 9.70 8.84 -14.50
N THR A 14 10.27 9.05 -15.69
CA THR A 14 9.61 8.87 -16.99
C THR A 14 9.75 7.44 -17.53
N VAL A 15 10.48 6.57 -16.82
CA VAL A 15 10.59 5.15 -17.15
C VAL A 15 9.46 4.39 -16.46
N GLN A 16 8.63 3.73 -17.27
CA GLN A 16 7.59 2.82 -16.79
C GLN A 16 8.24 1.69 -15.97
N LEU A 17 7.81 1.52 -14.72
CA LEU A 17 8.24 0.43 -13.86
C LEU A 17 7.77 -0.90 -14.50
N GLN A 18 8.69 -1.62 -15.13
CA GLN A 18 8.38 -2.85 -15.88
C GLN A 18 7.75 -3.95 -15.00
N GLY A 19 7.88 -3.86 -13.67
CA GLY A 19 7.30 -4.80 -12.70
C GLY A 19 5.86 -4.54 -12.27
N THR A 20 5.37 -3.30 -12.38
CA THR A 20 4.11 -2.85 -11.73
C THR A 20 2.87 -3.53 -12.31
N GLY A 21 2.89 -3.91 -13.58
CA GLY A 21 1.77 -4.64 -14.21
C GLY A 21 1.51 -6.00 -13.56
N LYS A 22 2.58 -6.74 -13.20
CA LYS A 22 2.46 -8.05 -12.53
C LYS A 22 1.98 -7.92 -11.10
N GLU A 23 2.44 -6.89 -10.39
CA GLU A 23 1.96 -6.60 -9.03
C GLU A 23 0.47 -6.30 -9.02
N ILE A 24 0.01 -5.44 -9.92
CA ILE A 24 -1.41 -5.10 -10.05
C ILE A 24 -2.25 -6.33 -10.41
N GLN A 25 -1.77 -7.16 -11.34
CA GLN A 25 -2.45 -8.42 -11.68
C GLN A 25 -2.57 -9.36 -10.47
N ALA A 26 -1.52 -9.50 -9.68
CA ALA A 26 -1.54 -10.35 -8.49
C ALA A 26 -2.47 -9.80 -7.40
N ILE A 27 -2.44 -8.48 -7.15
CA ILE A 27 -3.31 -7.86 -6.14
C ILE A 27 -4.78 -7.98 -6.56
N SER A 28 -5.10 -7.63 -7.81
CA SER A 28 -6.47 -7.69 -8.35
C SER A 28 -7.08 -9.09 -8.38
N THR A 29 -6.25 -10.14 -8.40
CA THR A 29 -6.72 -11.53 -8.31
C THR A 29 -7.31 -11.85 -6.92
N HIS A 30 -6.81 -11.18 -5.88
CA HIS A 30 -7.16 -11.50 -4.49
C HIS A 30 -7.97 -10.40 -3.79
N PHE A 31 -7.83 -9.16 -4.24
CA PHE A 31 -8.44 -7.98 -3.65
C PHE A 31 -9.12 -7.16 -4.75
N GLY A 32 -10.39 -6.81 -4.53
CA GLY A 32 -11.03 -5.76 -5.31
C GLY A 32 -10.51 -4.39 -4.89
N GLY A 33 -10.45 -3.44 -5.82
CA GLY A 33 -10.02 -2.07 -5.55
C GLY A 33 -9.77 -1.28 -6.82
N ASP A 34 -9.29 -0.06 -6.63
CA ASP A 34 -8.91 0.84 -7.71
C ASP A 34 -7.39 0.72 -7.95
N PHE A 35 -7.00 0.71 -9.22
CA PHE A 35 -5.63 0.50 -9.66
C PHE A 35 -5.20 1.61 -10.60
N ASP A 36 -4.72 2.71 -10.03
CA ASP A 36 -4.21 3.83 -10.81
C ASP A 36 -2.82 3.51 -11.41
N GLN A 37 -2.67 3.78 -12.71
CA GLN A 37 -1.41 3.61 -13.45
C GLN A 37 -1.19 4.77 -14.40
N SER A 38 0.07 5.07 -14.71
CA SER A 38 0.46 6.07 -15.71
C SER A 38 -0.30 7.39 -15.51
N GLU A 39 -1.13 7.80 -16.47
CA GLU A 39 -1.84 9.10 -16.45
C GLU A 39 -2.86 9.24 -15.31
N THR A 40 -3.38 8.14 -14.75
CA THR A 40 -4.34 8.22 -13.63
C THR A 40 -3.67 8.21 -12.25
N ALA A 41 -2.39 7.83 -12.17
CA ALA A 41 -1.59 7.81 -10.94
C ALA A 41 -1.14 9.22 -10.52
N THR A 42 -2.10 10.12 -10.32
CA THR A 42 -1.87 11.52 -9.93
C THR A 42 -1.99 11.71 -8.42
N LYS A 43 -1.25 12.69 -7.87
CA LYS A 43 -1.36 13.07 -6.45
C LYS A 43 -2.80 13.45 -6.07
N ALA A 44 -3.51 14.13 -6.97
CA ALA A 44 -4.89 14.54 -6.75
C ALA A 44 -5.84 13.34 -6.56
N ASN A 45 -5.73 12.32 -7.42
CA ASN A 45 -6.52 11.10 -7.28
C ASN A 45 -6.18 10.36 -5.99
N PHE A 46 -4.89 10.25 -5.66
CA PHE A 46 -4.46 9.63 -4.42
C PHE A 46 -5.02 10.34 -3.18
N LEU A 47 -4.87 11.67 -3.09
CA LEU A 47 -5.37 12.44 -1.94
C LEU A 47 -6.89 12.35 -1.80
N LYS A 48 -7.62 12.29 -2.92
CA LYS A 48 -9.08 12.16 -2.92
C LYS A 48 -9.53 10.78 -2.45
N ASN A 49 -8.88 9.73 -2.94
CA ASN A 49 -9.38 8.36 -2.85
C ASN A 49 -8.79 7.58 -1.67
N ALA A 50 -7.52 7.83 -1.29
CA ALA A 50 -6.80 7.05 -0.28
C ALA A 50 -7.52 6.86 1.07
N PRO A 51 -8.27 7.86 1.60
CA PRO A 51 -9.03 7.68 2.84
C PRO A 51 -10.10 6.58 2.80
N ASP A 52 -10.57 6.20 1.60
CA ASP A 52 -11.66 5.22 1.42
C ASP A 52 -11.16 3.77 1.32
N PHE A 53 -9.84 3.53 1.30
CA PHE A 53 -9.26 2.20 1.09
C PHE A 53 -8.73 1.57 2.38
N GLY A 54 -9.00 0.27 2.54
CA GLY A 54 -8.49 -0.54 3.66
C GLY A 54 -7.04 -1.03 3.46
N ILE A 55 -6.52 -1.02 2.23
CA ILE A 55 -5.13 -1.34 1.89
C ILE A 55 -4.67 -0.35 0.83
N LEU A 56 -3.50 0.24 1.04
CA LEU A 56 -2.84 1.11 0.07
C LEU A 56 -1.56 0.42 -0.42
N HIS A 57 -1.31 0.43 -1.74
CA HIS A 57 -0.08 -0.09 -2.35
C HIS A 57 0.52 0.97 -3.27
N LEU A 58 1.74 1.40 -2.99
CA LEU A 58 2.45 2.44 -3.74
C LEU A 58 3.73 1.88 -4.37
N ALA A 59 3.61 1.44 -5.62
CA ALA A 59 4.70 1.04 -6.50
C ALA A 59 5.13 2.23 -7.37
N MET A 60 5.89 3.16 -6.79
CA MET A 60 6.31 4.40 -7.44
C MET A 60 7.73 4.81 -7.05
N HIS A 61 8.21 5.96 -7.50
CA HIS A 61 9.50 6.48 -7.04
C HIS A 61 9.31 7.33 -5.78
N GLY A 62 10.08 7.01 -4.73
CA GLY A 62 10.28 7.88 -3.58
C GLY A 62 11.65 8.54 -3.66
N GLU A 63 11.74 9.78 -3.21
CA GLU A 63 13.01 10.48 -3.03
C GLU A 63 13.18 10.81 -1.55
N ALA A 64 14.18 10.20 -0.92
CA ALA A 64 14.57 10.54 0.44
C ALA A 64 15.31 11.88 0.44
N ASN A 65 15.06 12.72 1.43
CA ASN A 65 15.83 13.94 1.66
C ASN A 65 16.57 13.84 2.99
N TYR A 66 17.89 13.60 2.93
CA TYR A 66 18.74 13.37 4.10
C TYR A 66 19.10 14.68 4.84
N GLU A 67 18.92 15.84 4.21
CA GLU A 67 19.18 17.13 4.86
C GLU A 67 17.95 17.65 5.60
N HIS A 68 16.77 17.47 5.00
CA HIS A 68 15.50 18.00 5.48
C HIS A 68 14.39 16.96 5.31
N GLU A 69 14.02 16.23 6.38
CA GLU A 69 13.09 15.10 6.25
C GLU A 69 11.72 15.50 5.66
N LYS A 70 11.26 16.73 5.94
CA LYS A 70 9.98 17.25 5.41
C LYS A 70 9.91 17.26 3.88
N PHE A 71 11.06 17.31 3.20
CA PHE A 71 11.14 17.32 1.74
C PHE A 71 11.32 15.94 1.11
N ALA A 72 11.40 14.86 1.91
CA ALA A 72 11.25 13.52 1.38
C ALA A 72 9.86 13.40 0.74
N ASN A 73 9.76 12.78 -0.43
CA ASN A 73 8.53 12.83 -1.22
C ASN A 73 8.29 11.57 -2.05
N LEU A 74 7.02 11.35 -2.39
CA LEU A 74 6.59 10.40 -3.40
C LEU A 74 6.27 11.13 -4.69
N LYS A 75 6.81 10.65 -5.82
CA LYS A 75 6.63 11.25 -7.14
C LYS A 75 5.49 10.56 -7.88
N PHE A 76 4.36 11.25 -7.96
CA PHE A 76 3.22 10.89 -8.80
C PHE A 76 3.43 11.34 -10.24
N THR A 77 2.57 10.87 -11.14
CA THR A 77 2.61 11.25 -12.55
C THR A 77 2.41 12.74 -12.72
N ASN A 78 3.35 13.36 -13.43
CA ASN A 78 3.30 14.76 -13.83
C ASN A 78 2.59 14.88 -15.17
N THR A 79 1.44 15.54 -15.21
CA THR A 79 0.78 15.90 -16.47
C THR A 79 1.34 17.24 -16.97
N LYS A 80 1.55 17.39 -18.28
CA LYS A 80 2.37 18.48 -18.87
C LYS A 80 2.04 19.87 -18.29
N GLY A 81 3.07 20.52 -17.73
CA GLY A 81 3.01 21.92 -17.27
C GLY A 81 2.66 22.11 -15.79
N GLN A 82 2.56 21.04 -15.00
CA GLN A 82 2.28 21.17 -13.57
C GLN A 82 3.51 21.55 -12.74
N SER A 83 3.27 22.30 -11.65
CA SER A 83 4.30 22.62 -10.65
C SER A 83 4.69 21.38 -9.83
N LYS A 84 5.83 21.43 -9.13
CA LYS A 84 6.30 20.32 -8.29
C LYS A 84 5.29 19.92 -7.23
N GLU A 85 4.61 20.89 -6.64
CA GLU A 85 3.60 20.71 -5.59
C GLU A 85 2.41 19.87 -6.06
N ALA A 86 2.14 19.84 -7.36
CA ALA A 86 1.01 19.10 -7.93
C ALA A 86 1.29 17.60 -8.13
N TYR A 87 2.56 17.17 -8.20
CA TYR A 87 2.92 15.77 -8.42
C TYR A 87 3.89 15.20 -7.38
N LEU A 88 4.47 16.01 -6.51
CA LEU A 88 5.24 15.57 -5.35
C LEU A 88 4.35 15.57 -4.11
N LEU A 89 4.24 14.43 -3.46
CA LEU A 89 3.58 14.29 -2.16
C LEU A 89 4.65 14.23 -1.07
N TYR A 90 4.77 15.30 -0.29
CA TYR A 90 5.82 15.42 0.71
C TYR A 90 5.48 14.68 2.00
N GLN A 91 6.52 14.26 2.72
CA GLN A 91 6.44 13.56 4.00
C GLN A 91 5.56 14.30 5.03
N SER A 92 5.63 15.63 5.06
CA SER A 92 4.80 16.47 5.94
C SER A 92 3.33 16.53 5.52
N GLU A 93 3.04 16.42 4.22
CA GLU A 93 1.65 16.34 3.75
C GLU A 93 1.04 15.00 4.14
N ILE A 94 1.78 13.91 3.93
CA ILE A 94 1.36 12.56 4.30
C ILE A 94 1.02 12.50 5.79
N ALA A 95 1.90 13.02 6.66
CA ALA A 95 1.69 12.97 8.11
C ALA A 95 0.45 13.72 8.61
N ASN A 96 -0.13 14.62 7.80
CA ASN A 96 -1.35 15.36 8.13
C ASN A 96 -2.61 14.78 7.45
N MET A 97 -2.49 13.65 6.75
CA MET A 97 -3.63 12.95 6.18
C MET A 97 -4.41 12.19 7.26
N ASP A 98 -5.66 11.87 6.97
CA ASP A 98 -6.49 10.96 7.77
C ASP A 98 -6.83 9.73 6.91
N LEU A 99 -6.15 8.62 7.19
CA LEU A 99 -6.23 7.39 6.39
C LEU A 99 -6.87 6.26 7.20
N ASN A 100 -7.88 5.62 6.63
CA ASN A 100 -8.56 4.45 7.22
C ASN A 100 -7.89 3.11 6.87
N ALA A 101 -6.74 3.14 6.19
CA ALA A 101 -6.07 1.94 5.74
C ALA A 101 -5.53 1.11 6.92
N GLN A 102 -5.67 -0.21 6.85
CA GLN A 102 -5.10 -1.16 7.81
C GLN A 102 -3.64 -1.51 7.47
N LEU A 103 -3.22 -1.26 6.23
CA LEU A 103 -1.90 -1.58 5.69
C LEU A 103 -1.56 -0.63 4.55
N ILE A 104 -0.36 -0.05 4.60
CA ILE A 104 0.31 0.59 3.46
C ILE A 104 1.50 -0.27 3.03
N VAL A 105 1.61 -0.56 1.74
CA VAL A 105 2.77 -1.23 1.14
C VAL A 105 3.51 -0.22 0.27
N LEU A 106 4.76 0.04 0.61
CA LEU A 106 5.67 0.90 -0.13
C LEU A 106 6.67 0.01 -0.88
N SER A 107 6.30 -0.45 -2.07
CA SER A 107 7.15 -1.23 -2.98
C SER A 107 8.13 -0.36 -3.77
N ALA A 108 7.99 0.96 -3.65
CA ALA A 108 8.90 1.98 -4.12
C ALA A 108 10.34 1.83 -3.60
N CYS A 109 11.32 2.12 -4.48
CA CYS A 109 12.73 2.17 -4.13
C CYS A 109 12.96 3.18 -2.98
N GLU A 110 13.65 2.76 -1.92
CA GLU A 110 14.17 3.62 -0.84
C GLU A 110 13.13 4.24 0.11
N THR A 111 11.91 3.69 0.19
CA THR A 111 10.84 4.27 1.05
C THR A 111 10.98 4.02 2.54
N GLY A 112 11.77 3.03 2.95
CA GLY A 112 12.18 2.81 4.34
C GLY A 112 13.44 3.57 4.75
N LEU A 113 14.14 4.19 3.80
CA LEU A 113 15.29 5.05 4.05
C LEU A 113 14.80 6.47 4.37
N GLY A 114 15.49 7.14 5.29
CA GLY A 114 15.13 8.47 5.77
C GLY A 114 16.24 9.04 6.63
N LYS A 115 16.14 10.34 6.94
CA LYS A 115 17.11 10.99 7.82
C LYS A 115 17.04 10.36 9.22
N TYR A 116 18.19 9.97 9.76
CA TYR A 116 18.28 9.59 11.16
C TYR A 116 18.26 10.85 12.02
N ILE A 117 17.26 10.97 12.88
CA ILE A 117 17.13 12.07 13.84
C ILE A 117 17.49 11.50 15.21
N TYR A 118 18.53 12.06 15.82
CA TYR A 118 18.99 11.63 17.13
C TYR A 118 17.86 11.77 18.17
N GLY A 119 17.56 10.69 18.89
CA GLY A 119 16.46 10.63 19.86
C GLY A 119 15.07 10.38 19.27
N GLU A 120 14.88 10.52 17.96
CA GLU A 120 13.57 10.28 17.30
C GLU A 120 13.59 9.03 16.40
N GLY A 121 14.76 8.58 15.94
CA GLY A 121 14.90 7.44 15.03
C GLY A 121 14.88 7.85 13.55
N ILE A 122 14.48 6.93 12.67
CA ILE A 122 14.45 7.20 11.21
C ILE A 122 13.16 7.95 10.87
N ALA A 123 13.29 9.12 10.25
CA ALA A 123 12.19 9.85 9.64
C ALA A 123 11.98 9.36 8.21
N SER A 124 11.29 8.22 8.06
CA SER A 124 10.96 7.63 6.76
C SER A 124 9.57 8.03 6.26
N LEU A 125 9.32 7.87 4.96
CA LEU A 125 7.98 8.00 4.38
C LEU A 125 6.97 7.05 5.05
N GLY A 126 7.41 5.82 5.37
CA GLY A 126 6.60 4.87 6.13
C GLY A 126 6.12 5.40 7.48
N ARG A 127 6.96 6.14 8.21
CA ARG A 127 6.55 6.77 9.49
C ARG A 127 5.47 7.81 9.31
N SER A 128 5.51 8.60 8.23
CA SER A 128 4.44 9.56 7.96
C SER A 128 3.09 8.90 7.70
N PHE A 129 3.06 7.74 7.04
CA PHE A 129 1.82 6.98 6.92
C PHE A 129 1.31 6.44 8.26
N MET A 130 2.20 6.09 9.19
CA MET A 130 1.79 5.74 10.55
C MET A 130 1.19 6.95 11.28
N TYR A 131 1.76 8.14 11.11
CA TYR A 131 1.17 9.38 11.63
C TYR A 131 -0.18 9.72 11.01
N ALA A 132 -0.37 9.36 9.74
CA ALA A 132 -1.64 9.50 9.02
C ALA A 132 -2.73 8.51 9.46
N GLY A 133 -2.48 7.66 10.46
CA GLY A 133 -3.45 6.69 10.99
C GLY A 133 -3.29 5.26 10.49
N VAL A 134 -2.32 4.97 9.61
CA VAL A 134 -2.13 3.60 9.10
C VAL A 134 -1.37 2.76 10.13
N PRO A 135 -1.97 1.71 10.73
CA PRO A 135 -1.37 1.00 11.84
C PRO A 135 -0.27 0.03 11.42
N SER A 136 -0.13 -0.28 10.13
CA SER A 136 0.85 -1.24 9.61
C SER A 136 1.47 -0.78 8.31
N VAL A 137 2.79 -0.89 8.22
CA VAL A 137 3.58 -0.48 7.05
C VAL A 137 4.45 -1.65 6.61
N VAL A 138 4.40 -1.99 5.32
CA VAL A 138 5.41 -2.80 4.65
C VAL A 138 6.24 -1.91 3.75
N MET A 139 7.55 -1.90 3.92
CA MET A 139 8.45 -1.04 3.15
C MET A 139 9.79 -1.70 2.88
N SER A 140 10.52 -1.20 1.88
CA SER A 140 11.87 -1.66 1.55
C SER A 140 12.94 -0.88 2.33
N LEU A 141 13.91 -1.60 2.90
CA LEU A 141 15.07 -1.03 3.60
C LEU A 141 16.15 -0.51 2.64
N TRP A 142 16.15 -0.97 1.39
CA TRP A 142 17.04 -0.54 0.32
C TRP A 142 16.32 -0.65 -1.02
N LYS A 143 16.95 -0.16 -2.09
CA LYS A 143 16.46 -0.38 -3.45
C LYS A 143 16.53 -1.87 -3.80
N VAL A 144 15.38 -2.53 -3.77
CA VAL A 144 15.21 -3.92 -4.24
C VAL A 144 15.01 -3.90 -5.76
N ASP A 145 15.55 -4.90 -6.44
CA ASP A 145 15.36 -5.10 -7.87
C ASP A 145 13.88 -5.27 -8.25
N ASP A 146 13.41 -4.52 -9.25
CA ASP A 146 12.00 -4.51 -9.67
C ASP A 146 11.48 -5.91 -10.05
N LYS A 147 12.33 -6.75 -10.66
CA LYS A 147 11.94 -8.12 -11.05
C LYS A 147 11.75 -8.97 -9.80
N ALA A 148 12.64 -8.88 -8.82
CA ALA A 148 12.49 -9.58 -7.54
C ALA A 148 11.22 -9.13 -6.80
N THR A 149 10.96 -7.82 -6.73
CA THR A 149 9.75 -7.28 -6.11
C THR A 149 8.48 -7.79 -6.80
N SER A 150 8.46 -7.79 -8.14
CA SER A 150 7.32 -8.29 -8.95
C SER A 150 7.02 -9.79 -8.76
N GLN A 151 7.92 -10.54 -8.11
CA GLN A 151 7.75 -11.95 -7.79
C GLN A 151 7.43 -12.17 -6.31
N LEU A 152 8.03 -11.39 -5.42
CA LEU A 152 7.80 -11.48 -3.97
C LEU A 152 6.41 -10.95 -3.58
N MET A 153 5.99 -9.80 -4.14
CA MET A 153 4.72 -9.17 -3.78
C MET A 153 3.48 -10.04 -4.09
N PRO A 154 3.40 -10.74 -5.24
CA PRO A 154 2.33 -11.69 -5.48
C PRO A 154 2.15 -12.72 -4.36
N TYR A 155 3.24 -13.36 -3.90
CA TYR A 155 3.17 -14.33 -2.80
C TYR A 155 2.73 -13.68 -1.49
N PHE A 156 3.15 -12.44 -1.23
CA PHE A 156 2.71 -11.69 -0.05
C PHE A 156 1.20 -11.46 -0.06
N TYR A 157 0.64 -10.99 -1.18
CA TYR A 157 -0.80 -10.76 -1.30
C TYR A 157 -1.62 -12.06 -1.31
N GLU A 158 -1.12 -13.13 -1.91
CA GLU A 158 -1.73 -14.46 -1.85
C GLU A 158 -1.87 -14.93 -0.38
N ASN A 159 -0.79 -14.84 0.39
CA ASN A 159 -0.78 -15.22 1.81
C ASN A 159 -1.69 -14.31 2.67
N LEU A 160 -1.69 -13.00 2.41
CA LEU A 160 -2.61 -12.06 3.07
C LEU A 160 -4.07 -12.41 2.79
N ALA A 161 -4.40 -12.74 1.54
CA ALA A 161 -5.75 -13.11 1.12
C ALA A 161 -6.22 -14.43 1.75
N ALA A 162 -5.28 -15.34 2.00
CA ALA A 162 -5.49 -16.57 2.77
C ALA A 162 -5.74 -16.33 4.27
N GLY A 163 -5.69 -15.08 4.74
CA GLY A 163 -5.99 -14.70 6.13
C GLY A 163 -4.79 -14.80 7.07
N MET A 164 -3.57 -14.90 6.54
CA MET A 164 -2.37 -14.84 7.37
C MET A 164 -2.20 -13.45 7.99
N SER A 165 -1.54 -13.41 9.15
CA SER A 165 -1.05 -12.16 9.74
C SER A 165 0.02 -11.54 8.81
N LYS A 166 0.14 -10.22 8.79
CA LYS A 166 0.96 -9.48 7.81
C LYS A 166 2.44 -9.86 7.87
N ASP A 167 2.95 -10.10 9.08
CA ASP A 167 4.30 -10.61 9.33
C ASP A 167 4.51 -12.02 8.76
N LYS A 168 3.59 -12.94 9.02
CA LYS A 168 3.64 -14.32 8.51
C LYS A 168 3.47 -14.35 7.00
N ALA A 169 2.59 -13.54 6.45
CA ALA A 169 2.39 -13.44 5.01
C ALA A 169 3.68 -13.01 4.30
N LEU A 170 4.41 -12.02 4.86
CA LEU A 170 5.68 -11.55 4.31
C LEU A 170 6.80 -12.59 4.51
N HIS A 171 6.83 -13.26 5.65
CA HIS A 171 7.77 -14.36 5.92
C HIS A 171 7.60 -15.51 4.92
N GLU A 172 6.38 -16.02 4.76
CA GLU A 172 6.07 -17.11 3.84
C GLU A 172 6.29 -16.71 2.37
N ALA A 173 6.07 -15.43 2.03
CA ALA A 173 6.40 -14.90 0.71
C ALA A 173 7.90 -14.99 0.42
N LYS A 174 8.75 -14.62 1.39
CA LYS A 174 10.22 -14.74 1.26
C LYS A 174 10.67 -16.19 1.14
N LEU A 175 10.10 -17.10 1.94
CA LEU A 175 10.39 -18.53 1.83
C LEU A 175 9.96 -19.11 0.48
N THR A 176 8.80 -18.70 -0.03
CA THR A 176 8.30 -19.13 -1.33
C THR A 176 9.19 -18.61 -2.46
N PHE A 177 9.61 -17.35 -2.39
CA PHE A 177 10.58 -16.76 -3.32
C PHE A 177 11.89 -17.57 -3.35
N LEU A 178 12.47 -17.88 -2.19
CA LEU A 178 13.70 -18.68 -2.09
C LEU A 178 13.57 -20.10 -2.67
N LYS A 179 12.37 -20.70 -2.62
CA LYS A 179 12.12 -22.05 -3.15
C LYS A 179 11.87 -22.07 -4.66
N LYS A 180 11.29 -21.01 -5.22
CA LYS A 180 10.82 -20.98 -6.62
C LYS A 180 11.76 -20.26 -7.57
N GLU A 181 12.62 -19.39 -7.07
CA GLU A 181 13.50 -18.57 -7.90
C GLU A 181 14.87 -19.21 -8.14
N ASP A 182 15.51 -18.83 -9.26
CA ASP A 182 16.82 -19.31 -9.64
C ASP A 182 17.91 -18.94 -8.62
N PHE A 183 19.00 -19.70 -8.61
CA PHE A 183 20.16 -19.48 -7.74
C PHE A 183 20.68 -18.02 -7.78
N SER A 184 20.60 -17.37 -8.95
CA SER A 184 21.01 -15.98 -9.15
C SER A 184 20.24 -14.95 -8.30
N LYS A 185 19.06 -15.31 -7.78
CA LYS A 185 18.22 -14.44 -6.95
C LYS A 185 18.17 -14.81 -5.47
N LEU A 186 18.92 -15.83 -5.04
CA LEU A 186 18.93 -16.25 -3.63
C LEU A 186 19.68 -15.28 -2.72
N HIS A 187 20.48 -14.38 -3.28
CA HIS A 187 21.20 -13.38 -2.51
C HIS A 187 20.21 -12.49 -1.71
N PRO A 188 20.44 -12.24 -0.40
CA PRO A 188 19.52 -11.48 0.46
C PRO A 188 19.09 -10.12 -0.07
N HIS A 189 19.91 -9.49 -0.92
CA HIS A 189 19.57 -8.25 -1.61
C HIS A 189 18.20 -8.27 -2.30
N TYR A 190 17.76 -9.43 -2.82
CA TYR A 190 16.53 -9.56 -3.59
C TYR A 190 15.26 -9.75 -2.76
N TRP A 191 15.35 -10.32 -1.55
CA TRP A 191 14.18 -10.74 -0.78
C TRP A 191 14.18 -10.24 0.67
N ALA A 192 15.34 -9.96 1.24
CA ALA A 192 15.45 -9.56 2.64
C ALA A 192 15.09 -8.08 2.88
N GLY A 193 15.01 -7.27 1.81
CA GLY A 193 14.83 -5.82 1.90
C GLY A 193 13.47 -5.38 2.43
N PHE A 194 12.42 -6.20 2.31
CA PHE A 194 11.09 -5.84 2.80
C PHE A 194 10.92 -6.15 4.28
N VAL A 195 10.41 -5.18 5.04
CA VAL A 195 10.05 -5.36 6.46
C VAL A 195 8.60 -4.92 6.69
N ALA A 196 7.96 -5.57 7.66
CA ALA A 196 6.65 -5.17 8.18
C ALA A 196 6.82 -4.53 9.56
N ILE A 197 6.24 -3.36 9.76
CA ILE A 197 6.31 -2.59 11.02
C ILE A 197 4.89 -2.20 11.44
N GLY A 198 4.61 -2.26 12.74
CA GLY A 198 3.32 -1.89 13.33
C GLY A 198 2.42 -3.10 13.60
N ASP A 199 1.11 -2.95 13.41
CA ASP A 199 0.12 -3.98 13.65
C ASP A 199 0.24 -5.13 12.64
N VAL A 200 0.61 -6.31 13.13
CA VAL A 200 0.79 -7.50 12.30
C VAL A 200 -0.49 -8.32 12.11
N GLN A 201 -1.60 -7.99 12.76
CA GLN A 201 -2.83 -8.80 12.68
C GLN A 201 -3.35 -8.95 11.23
N PRO A 202 -4.06 -10.05 10.89
CA PRO A 202 -4.64 -10.23 9.57
C PRO A 202 -5.53 -9.06 9.13
N ILE A 203 -5.67 -8.86 7.81
CA ILE A 203 -6.57 -7.84 7.27
C ILE A 203 -8.02 -8.17 7.68
N LYS A 204 -8.65 -7.26 8.41
CA LYS A 204 -10.07 -7.38 8.78
C LYS A 204 -10.90 -7.10 7.54
N LYS A 205 -11.67 -8.09 7.09
CA LYS A 205 -12.68 -7.88 6.06
C LYS A 205 -13.85 -7.12 6.68
N GLN A 206 -14.10 -5.89 6.23
CA GLN A 206 -15.33 -5.17 6.60
C GLN A 206 -16.52 -5.96 6.06
N THR A 207 -17.18 -6.71 6.93
CA THR A 207 -18.31 -7.55 6.56
C THR A 207 -19.59 -6.82 6.91
N THR A 208 -20.21 -6.15 5.94
CA THR A 208 -21.44 -5.37 6.12
C THR A 208 -22.68 -6.25 6.36
N TRP A 209 -22.63 -7.55 6.07
CA TRP A 209 -23.78 -8.46 6.21
C TRP A 209 -24.32 -8.52 7.65
N GLN A 210 -23.47 -8.39 8.66
CA GLN A 210 -23.94 -8.35 10.04
C GLN A 210 -24.93 -7.20 10.30
N TYR A 211 -24.68 -6.02 9.73
CA TYR A 211 -25.61 -4.89 9.82
C TYR A 211 -26.93 -5.15 9.07
N TRP A 212 -26.88 -5.82 7.92
CA TRP A 212 -28.10 -6.24 7.21
C TRP A 212 -28.90 -7.29 7.98
N LEU A 213 -28.23 -8.23 8.66
CA LEU A 213 -28.88 -9.21 9.55
C LEU A 213 -29.55 -8.52 10.74
N PHE A 214 -28.85 -7.60 11.43
CA PHE A 214 -29.42 -6.85 12.55
C PHE A 214 -30.55 -5.91 12.09
N GLY A 215 -30.39 -5.23 10.96
CA GLY A 215 -31.43 -4.39 10.36
C GLY A 215 -32.67 -5.20 9.96
N GLY A 216 -32.47 -6.37 9.36
CA GLY A 216 -33.55 -7.32 9.03
C GLY A 216 -34.28 -7.84 10.26
N LEU A 217 -33.57 -8.18 11.34
CA LEU A 217 -34.14 -8.66 12.60
C LEU A 217 -34.96 -7.57 13.30
N LEU A 218 -34.48 -6.32 13.30
CA LEU A 218 -35.23 -5.16 13.80
C LEU A 218 -36.50 -4.90 12.99
N MET A 219 -36.45 -4.99 11.66
CA MET A 219 -37.66 -4.89 10.82
C MET A 219 -38.66 -6.01 11.10
N ALA A 220 -38.19 -7.26 11.24
CA ALA A 220 -39.05 -8.40 11.51
C ALA A 220 -39.78 -8.25 12.86
N THR A 221 -39.07 -7.83 13.91
CA THR A 221 -39.70 -7.60 15.23
C THR A 221 -40.70 -6.44 15.20
N PHE A 222 -40.41 -5.37 14.46
CA PHE A 222 -41.34 -4.26 14.26
C PHE A 222 -42.63 -4.69 13.54
N VAL A 223 -42.51 -5.48 12.47
CA VAL A 223 -43.67 -6.01 11.72
C VAL A 223 -44.50 -6.96 12.58
N ILE A 224 -43.86 -7.87 13.32
CA ILE A 224 -44.55 -8.78 14.26
C ILE A 224 -45.27 -7.98 15.35
N GLY A 225 -44.64 -6.93 15.89
CA GLY A 225 -45.24 -6.02 16.86
C GLY A 225 -46.50 -5.33 16.33
N ILE A 226 -46.46 -4.81 15.10
CA ILE A 226 -47.63 -4.21 14.42
C ILE A 226 -48.74 -5.25 14.22
N PHE A 227 -48.39 -6.47 13.81
CA PHE A 227 -49.36 -7.53 13.57
C PHE A 227 -50.08 -7.94 14.87
N ILE A 228 -49.34 -8.12 15.97
CA ILE A 228 -49.90 -8.44 17.29
C ILE A 228 -50.79 -7.28 17.79
N TRP A 229 -50.35 -6.03 17.62
CA TRP A 229 -51.13 -4.85 18.02
C TRP A 229 -52.45 -4.73 17.26
N LYS A 230 -52.43 -4.97 15.94
CA LYS A 230 -53.65 -5.01 15.12
C LYS A 230 -54.59 -6.16 15.55
N LYS A 231 -54.04 -7.32 15.93
CA LYS A 231 -54.84 -8.48 16.38
C LYS A 231 -55.48 -8.25 17.75
N ARG A 232 -54.87 -7.46 18.64
CA ARG A 232 -55.40 -7.11 19.97
C ARG A 232 -56.49 -6.03 19.94
N LYS A 233 -56.57 -5.24 18.85
CA LYS A 233 -57.57 -4.18 18.66
C LYS A 233 -58.85 -4.63 17.92
N ARG A 234 -58.88 -5.87 17.44
CA ARG A 234 -60.08 -6.53 16.92
C ARG A 234 -60.64 -7.44 17.99
#